data_AF-A0A1J5DW73-F1
#
_entry.id   AF-A0A1J5DW73-F1
#
_cell.length_a   1.000
_cell.length_b   1.000
_cell.length_c   1.000
_cell.angle_alpha   90.00
_cell.angle_beta   90.00
_cell.angle_gamma   90.00
#
_symmetry.space_group_name_H-M   'P 1'
#
loop_
_entity.id
_entity.type
_entity.pdbx_description
1 polymer ?
#
loop_
_entity_poly.entity_id
_entity_poly.type
_entity_poly.pdbx_seq_one_letter_code
_entity_poly.pdbx_strand_id
1 'polypeptide(L)'
;MKTKNSKCPAKELVLCDFDGTITKEDVGYDFLNRFTRKSWKDIDRDYVAGKIGSREAYARIARLIVGTEKEMVNFICHHSTLDPYFKEFYKSCRDKRIDFKIVSDGFGLYINALLNHHNVTDIEYFANRIIFRGRDRIEIEFPFYNPECGSCGNCKRTILKRFRDQYDHIIFIGNGLSDKCIAEEADEVYAKDTLYSHCIEKGIVCWNYNSFSDVKKNLYKDIRGVIFDLDGTLINSVKSIHKGFNYALKSLGYQPIKLDNLKALFQNSIVNTMNQLVMPSELDDAMRLFKEKYLELIVDTPPLFSDVRQVVNSLKDSGLALGIATNMEGRYAKKILRQSRIEGYFEAVIGVDNHGKSKPNPDVIFDALRGMNLPREEVVFVGDSMIDIETGKNAGVDVYAVPTGFETRETLSLNMPKRILNRLKDLIEIVEDNRFPDE
;
A
#
# COMPACT_ATOMS: atom_id res chain seq x y z
N MET A 1 -25.25 -29.90 8.84
CA MET A 1 -23.99 -29.75 9.61
C MET A 1 -22.84 -30.00 8.65
N LYS A 2 -22.31 -28.96 8.00
CA LYS A 2 -21.05 -29.06 7.25
C LYS A 2 -19.92 -29.00 8.29
N THR A 3 -19.15 -30.05 8.38
CA THR A 3 -17.93 -30.17 9.20
C THR A 3 -17.00 -29.01 8.85
N LYS A 4 -16.74 -28.11 9.80
CA LYS A 4 -15.62 -27.17 9.73
C LYS A 4 -14.37 -28.03 9.63
N ASN A 5 -13.78 -28.12 8.43
CA ASN A 5 -12.45 -28.68 8.26
C ASN A 5 -11.51 -27.82 9.10
N SER A 6 -11.07 -28.33 10.24
CA SER A 6 -9.99 -27.75 11.03
C SER A 6 -8.70 -27.87 10.23
N LYS A 7 -8.46 -26.94 9.31
CA LYS A 7 -7.12 -26.72 8.76
C LYS A 7 -6.20 -26.43 9.95
N CYS A 8 -5.00 -27.02 9.98
CA CYS A 8 -3.95 -26.53 10.87
C CYS A 8 -3.80 -25.02 10.64
N PRO A 9 -3.56 -24.22 11.69
CA PRO A 9 -3.35 -22.80 11.53
C PRO A 9 -2.18 -22.57 10.54
N ALA A 10 -2.37 -21.68 9.58
CA ALA A 10 -1.34 -21.32 8.61
C ALA A 10 -0.10 -20.83 9.37
N LYS A 11 1.09 -21.27 8.94
CA LYS A 11 2.33 -20.90 9.59
C LYS A 11 2.88 -19.64 8.94
N GLU A 12 2.99 -18.58 9.74
CA GLU A 12 3.32 -17.25 9.25
C GLU A 12 4.66 -16.75 9.77
N LEU A 13 5.36 -15.99 8.93
CA LEU A 13 6.62 -15.36 9.27
C LEU A 13 6.59 -13.87 8.91
N VAL A 14 6.92 -13.04 9.88
CA VAL A 14 7.30 -11.65 9.65
C VAL A 14 8.82 -11.57 9.53
N LEU A 15 9.29 -11.11 8.36
CA LEU A 15 10.65 -10.64 8.15
C LEU A 15 10.64 -9.12 8.20
N CYS A 16 11.34 -8.55 9.17
CA CYS A 16 11.31 -7.11 9.40
C CYS A 16 12.69 -6.50 9.23
N ASP A 17 12.77 -5.41 8.45
CA ASP A 17 13.95 -4.55 8.45
C ASP A 17 14.14 -3.86 9.80
N PHE A 18 15.34 -3.36 10.05
CA PHE A 18 15.70 -2.75 11.33
C PHE A 18 15.79 -1.22 11.24
N ASP A 19 16.78 -0.71 10.49
CA ASP A 19 17.11 0.71 10.41
C ASP A 19 16.02 1.51 9.71
N GLY A 20 15.48 2.53 10.37
CA GLY A 20 14.34 3.30 9.86
C GLY A 20 13.02 2.51 9.81
N THR A 21 13.00 1.23 10.22
CA THR A 21 11.81 0.39 10.31
C THR A 21 11.46 0.10 11.77
N ILE A 22 12.21 -0.78 12.45
CA ILE A 22 12.10 -1.03 13.90
C ILE A 22 12.59 0.18 14.69
N THR A 23 13.65 0.83 14.22
CA THR A 23 14.12 2.10 14.77
C THR A 23 13.48 3.25 14.01
N LYS A 24 13.27 4.38 14.68
CA LYS A 24 12.76 5.58 13.99
C LYS A 24 13.81 6.18 13.07
N GLU A 25 15.06 6.15 13.52
CA GLU A 25 16.21 6.70 12.81
C GLU A 25 16.93 5.61 12.00
N ASP A 26 17.71 6.03 11.00
CA ASP A 26 18.70 5.16 10.35
C ASP A 26 19.94 5.07 11.27
N VAL A 27 19.95 4.05 12.15
CA VAL A 27 21.00 3.87 13.15
C VAL A 27 22.34 3.61 12.47
N GLY A 28 22.34 2.90 11.35
CA GLY A 28 23.50 2.72 10.49
C GLY A 28 24.12 4.05 10.04
N TYR A 29 23.30 4.97 9.51
CA TYR A 29 23.75 6.28 9.05
C TYR A 29 24.35 7.13 10.20
N ASP A 30 23.67 7.18 11.35
CA ASP A 30 24.14 7.93 12.53
C ASP A 30 25.42 7.34 13.13
N PHE A 31 25.49 6.01 13.20
CA PHE A 31 26.67 5.26 13.59
C PHE A 31 27.87 5.62 12.70
N LEU A 32 27.69 5.57 11.38
CA LEU A 32 28.76 5.88 10.43
C LEU A 32 29.20 7.34 10.50
N ASN A 33 28.26 8.29 10.68
CA ASN A 33 28.62 9.69 10.87
C ASN A 33 29.45 9.95 12.13
N ARG A 34 29.17 9.21 13.21
CA ARG A 34 29.85 9.43 14.48
C ARG A 34 31.24 8.79 14.54
N PHE A 35 31.38 7.60 13.96
CA PHE A 35 32.55 6.73 14.16
C PHE A 35 33.48 6.63 12.95
N THR A 36 33.28 7.40 11.89
CA THR A 36 34.23 7.45 10.76
C THR A 36 35.21 8.63 10.88
N ARG A 37 36.50 8.39 10.60
CA ARG A 37 37.56 9.44 10.63
C ARG A 37 37.47 10.45 9.48
N LYS A 38 36.81 10.07 8.38
CA LYS A 38 36.68 10.84 7.15
C LYS A 38 35.25 10.72 6.65
N SER A 39 34.82 11.73 5.90
CA SER A 39 33.53 11.69 5.20
C SER A 39 33.44 10.44 4.31
N TRP A 40 32.30 9.78 4.39
CA TRP A 40 31.94 8.62 3.57
C TRP A 40 30.81 8.96 2.57
N LYS A 41 30.41 10.23 2.48
CA LYS A 41 29.28 10.71 1.65
C LYS A 41 29.43 10.38 0.16
N ASP A 42 30.65 10.31 -0.37
CA ASP A 42 30.86 9.92 -1.76
C ASP A 42 30.51 8.45 -1.99
N ILE A 43 30.81 7.58 -1.01
CA ILE A 43 30.46 6.16 -1.04
C ILE A 43 28.93 6.01 -0.94
N ASP A 44 28.30 6.76 -0.03
CA ASP A 44 26.85 6.79 0.14
C ASP A 44 26.14 7.21 -1.15
N ARG A 45 26.59 8.31 -1.77
CA ARG A 45 26.04 8.79 -3.04
C ARG A 45 26.12 7.74 -4.14
N ASP A 46 27.23 7.01 -4.24
CA ASP A 46 27.38 5.95 -5.22
C ASP A 46 26.48 4.73 -4.92
N TYR A 47 26.24 4.41 -3.64
CA TYR A 47 25.28 3.39 -3.22
C TYR A 47 23.84 3.79 -3.54
N VAL A 48 23.41 5.00 -3.14
CA VAL A 48 22.07 5.54 -3.40
C VAL A 48 21.79 5.65 -4.91
N ALA A 49 22.81 6.01 -5.70
CA ALA A 49 22.71 6.04 -7.16
C ALA A 49 22.76 4.64 -7.82
N GLY A 50 22.89 3.56 -7.05
CA GLY A 50 22.95 2.18 -7.55
C GLY A 50 24.23 1.81 -8.29
N LYS A 51 25.31 2.62 -8.17
CA LYS A 51 26.59 2.35 -8.83
C LYS A 51 27.42 1.27 -8.13
N ILE A 52 27.25 1.15 -6.81
CA ILE A 52 27.87 0.11 -5.99
C ILE A 52 26.81 -0.52 -5.07
N GLY A 53 27.04 -1.78 -4.69
CA GLY A 53 26.22 -2.47 -3.69
C GLY A 53 26.61 -2.14 -2.26
N SER A 54 25.74 -2.45 -1.30
CA SER A 54 26.01 -2.22 0.12
C SER A 54 27.23 -2.99 0.63
N ARG A 55 27.51 -4.19 0.11
CA ARG A 55 28.72 -4.95 0.48
C ARG A 55 29.98 -4.18 0.15
N GLU A 56 30.05 -3.63 -1.06
CA GLU A 56 31.20 -2.84 -1.50
C GLU A 56 31.29 -1.52 -0.72
N ALA A 57 30.16 -0.85 -0.50
CA ALA A 57 30.09 0.37 0.30
C ALA A 57 30.66 0.12 1.71
N TYR A 58 30.17 -0.89 2.42
CA TYR A 58 30.66 -1.25 3.75
C TYR A 58 32.12 -1.69 3.75
N ALA A 59 32.59 -2.45 2.75
CA ALA A 59 34.00 -2.83 2.66
C ALA A 59 34.93 -1.61 2.52
N ARG A 60 34.48 -0.56 1.82
CA ARG A 60 35.21 0.72 1.72
C ARG A 60 35.13 1.50 3.03
N ILE A 61 33.95 1.57 3.64
CA ILE A 61 33.68 2.32 4.88
C ILE A 61 34.39 1.70 6.09
N ALA A 62 34.53 0.37 6.17
CA ALA A 62 35.21 -0.34 7.26
C ALA A 62 36.58 0.26 7.62
N ARG A 63 37.33 0.72 6.61
CA ARG A 63 38.66 1.32 6.75
C ARG A 63 38.64 2.71 7.40
N LEU A 64 37.48 3.33 7.48
CA LEU A 64 37.26 4.66 8.05
C LEU A 64 36.75 4.59 9.49
N ILE A 65 36.11 3.47 9.88
CA ILE A 65 35.49 3.30 11.19
C ILE A 65 36.57 3.20 12.27
N VAL A 66 36.35 3.90 13.39
CA VAL A 66 37.18 3.87 14.58
C VAL A 66 36.38 3.92 15.85
N GLY A 67 36.98 3.41 16.92
CA GLY A 67 36.38 3.36 18.24
C GLY A 67 36.33 1.94 18.75
N THR A 68 35.89 1.83 19.99
CA THR A 68 35.71 0.55 20.67
C THR A 68 34.24 0.14 20.64
N GLU A 69 34.00 -1.17 20.78
CA GLU A 69 32.65 -1.71 20.91
C GLU A 69 31.85 -1.00 22.00
N LYS A 70 32.47 -0.76 23.16
CA LYS A 70 31.84 -0.05 24.28
C LYS A 70 31.43 1.38 23.95
N GLU A 71 32.28 2.14 23.26
CA GLU A 71 31.96 3.52 22.84
C GLU A 71 30.78 3.52 21.86
N MET A 72 30.77 2.56 20.92
CA MET A 72 29.72 2.42 19.92
C MET A 72 28.39 2.05 20.56
N VAL A 73 28.35 0.97 21.37
CA VAL A 73 27.15 0.53 22.09
C VAL A 73 26.58 1.66 22.95
N ASN A 74 27.44 2.37 23.69
CA ASN A 74 27.01 3.51 24.50
C ASN A 74 26.36 4.60 23.63
N PHE A 75 26.96 4.95 22.50
CA PHE A 75 26.39 5.94 21.60
C PHE A 75 25.00 5.51 21.09
N ILE A 76 24.90 4.27 20.59
CA ILE A 76 23.66 3.70 20.05
C ILE A 76 22.52 3.76 21.08
N CYS A 77 22.74 3.27 22.29
CA CYS A 77 21.69 3.23 23.32
C CYS A 77 21.23 4.62 23.79
N HIS A 78 22.01 5.69 23.58
CA HIS A 78 21.63 7.05 23.98
C HIS A 78 21.03 7.89 22.84
N HIS A 79 21.22 7.50 21.58
CA HIS A 79 20.86 8.33 20.42
C HIS A 79 19.84 7.69 19.48
N SER A 80 19.52 6.41 19.67
CA SER A 80 18.58 5.70 18.80
C SER A 80 17.42 5.13 19.59
N THR A 81 16.22 5.17 19.01
CA THR A 81 15.01 4.69 19.69
C THR A 81 14.25 3.71 18.81
N LEU A 82 13.64 2.71 19.45
CA LEU A 82 12.67 1.85 18.78
C LEU A 82 11.38 2.64 18.50
N ASP A 83 10.67 2.26 17.45
CA ASP A 83 9.28 2.66 17.27
C ASP A 83 8.48 2.34 18.56
N PRO A 84 7.70 3.30 19.09
CA PRO A 84 7.05 3.17 20.39
C PRO A 84 6.06 1.98 20.45
N TYR A 85 5.53 1.55 19.31
CA TYR A 85 4.57 0.46 19.19
C TYR A 85 5.23 -0.88 18.84
N PHE A 86 6.53 -0.92 18.54
CA PHE A 86 7.22 -2.14 18.13
C PHE A 86 7.11 -3.26 19.18
N LYS A 87 7.34 -2.94 20.46
CA LYS A 87 7.27 -3.94 21.55
C LYS A 87 5.88 -4.54 21.70
N GLU A 88 4.85 -3.72 21.56
CA GLU A 88 3.46 -4.16 21.62
C GLU A 88 3.11 -5.03 20.41
N PHE A 89 3.56 -4.63 19.22
CA PHE A 89 3.40 -5.42 18.01
C PHE A 89 4.10 -6.78 18.09
N TYR A 90 5.38 -6.82 18.49
CA TYR A 90 6.13 -8.07 18.66
C TYR A 90 5.47 -9.00 19.68
N LYS A 91 5.01 -8.46 20.81
CA LYS A 91 4.23 -9.25 21.77
C LYS A 91 2.98 -9.85 21.12
N SER A 92 2.25 -9.06 20.34
CA SER A 92 1.07 -9.54 19.62
C SER A 92 1.38 -10.63 18.60
N CYS A 93 2.52 -10.57 17.91
CA CYS A 93 2.97 -11.65 17.02
C CYS A 93 3.16 -12.95 17.80
N ARG A 94 3.81 -12.91 18.97
CA ARG A 94 3.98 -14.09 19.83
C ARG A 94 2.65 -14.65 20.33
N ASP A 95 1.76 -13.78 20.80
CA ASP A 95 0.44 -14.18 21.31
C ASP A 95 -0.38 -14.90 20.20
N LYS A 96 -0.22 -14.46 18.94
CA LYS A 96 -0.86 -15.05 17.75
C LYS A 96 -0.03 -16.12 17.03
N ARG A 97 1.11 -16.54 17.60
CA ARG A 97 2.04 -17.55 17.04
C ARG A 97 2.54 -17.23 15.63
N ILE A 98 2.72 -15.95 15.33
CA ILE A 98 3.40 -15.46 14.14
C ILE A 98 4.90 -15.39 14.46
N ASP A 99 5.71 -16.14 13.72
CA ASP A 99 7.16 -16.07 13.90
C ASP A 99 7.66 -14.70 13.42
N PHE A 100 8.63 -14.14 14.12
CA PHE A 100 9.19 -12.82 13.81
C PHE A 100 10.71 -12.90 13.79
N LYS A 101 11.31 -12.40 12.71
CA LYS A 101 12.77 -12.37 12.54
C LYS A 101 13.19 -11.03 11.95
N ILE A 102 14.34 -10.53 12.38
CA ILE A 102 14.92 -9.29 11.86
C ILE A 102 15.87 -9.63 10.70
N VAL A 103 15.73 -8.93 9.59
CA VAL A 103 16.66 -9.01 8.46
C VAL A 103 17.18 -7.60 8.18
N SER A 104 18.45 -7.32 8.44
CA SER A 104 19.02 -5.97 8.29
C SER A 104 20.24 -6.00 7.39
N ASP A 105 20.35 -5.01 6.51
CA ASP A 105 21.56 -4.83 5.70
C ASP A 105 22.67 -4.07 6.44
N GLY A 106 22.45 -3.62 7.67
CA GLY A 106 23.49 -3.04 8.49
C GLY A 106 24.04 -4.02 9.53
N PHE A 107 24.33 -3.56 10.75
CA PHE A 107 25.21 -4.27 11.69
C PHE A 107 24.50 -4.88 12.89
N GLY A 108 24.76 -6.16 13.14
CA GLY A 108 24.28 -6.86 14.33
C GLY A 108 24.70 -6.24 15.66
N LEU A 109 25.77 -5.42 15.68
CA LEU A 109 26.24 -4.69 16.85
C LEU A 109 25.15 -3.79 17.45
N TYR A 110 24.55 -2.92 16.64
CA TYR A 110 23.55 -1.98 17.14
C TYR A 110 22.17 -2.63 17.31
N ILE A 111 21.85 -3.65 16.51
CA ILE A 111 20.64 -4.45 16.68
C ILE A 111 20.65 -5.07 18.08
N ASN A 112 21.72 -5.80 18.40
CA ASN A 112 21.87 -6.44 19.70
C ASN A 112 21.91 -5.40 20.84
N ALA A 113 22.61 -4.27 20.67
CA ALA A 113 22.66 -3.22 21.68
C ALA A 113 21.27 -2.68 22.05
N LEU A 114 20.48 -2.31 21.03
CA LEU A 114 19.15 -1.73 21.24
C LEU A 114 18.14 -2.76 21.77
N LEU A 115 18.15 -3.97 21.23
CA LEU A 115 17.30 -5.07 21.71
C LEU A 115 17.57 -5.39 23.19
N ASN A 116 18.84 -5.44 23.61
CA ASN A 116 19.20 -5.60 25.02
C ASN A 116 18.76 -4.40 25.87
N HIS A 117 19.00 -3.17 25.40
CA HIS A 117 18.62 -1.96 26.11
C HIS A 117 17.10 -1.88 26.40
N HIS A 118 16.29 -2.44 25.49
CA HIS A 118 14.84 -2.46 25.60
C HIS A 118 14.25 -3.77 26.12
N ASN A 119 15.08 -4.73 26.55
CA ASN A 119 14.69 -6.05 27.05
C ASN A 119 13.85 -6.89 26.06
N VAL A 120 14.25 -6.92 24.79
CA VAL A 120 13.63 -7.73 23.72
C VAL A 120 14.70 -8.57 23.03
N THR A 121 15.19 -9.61 23.72
CA THR A 121 16.43 -10.33 23.36
C THR A 121 16.19 -11.69 22.71
N ASP A 122 14.94 -12.10 22.58
CA ASP A 122 14.52 -13.40 22.04
C ASP A 122 14.29 -13.38 20.52
N ILE A 123 14.52 -12.26 19.85
CA ILE A 123 14.34 -12.11 18.41
C ILE A 123 15.58 -12.59 17.66
N GLU A 124 15.41 -13.57 16.78
CA GLU A 124 16.44 -13.99 15.82
C GLU A 124 16.67 -12.90 14.77
N TYR A 125 17.94 -12.61 14.44
CA TYR A 125 18.30 -11.60 13.45
C TYR A 125 19.41 -12.05 12.48
N PHE A 126 19.35 -11.50 11.26
CA PHE A 126 20.29 -11.72 10.17
C PHE A 126 20.88 -10.38 9.73
N ALA A 127 22.18 -10.16 9.99
CA ALA A 127 22.85 -8.90 9.72
C ALA A 127 24.35 -9.08 9.47
N ASN A 128 25.02 -8.01 9.01
CA ASN A 128 26.47 -7.96 8.88
C ASN A 128 27.13 -7.89 10.26
N ARG A 129 28.39 -8.32 10.36
CA ARG A 129 29.13 -8.37 11.63
C ARG A 129 30.33 -7.44 11.60
N ILE A 130 30.45 -6.62 12.64
CA ILE A 130 31.64 -5.80 12.89
C ILE A 130 32.63 -6.64 13.69
N ILE A 131 33.87 -6.74 13.19
CA ILE A 131 34.96 -7.42 13.85
C ILE A 131 36.00 -6.39 14.29
N PHE A 132 36.16 -6.25 15.61
CA PHE A 132 37.14 -5.35 16.20
C PHE A 132 38.53 -5.99 16.21
N ARG A 133 39.50 -5.36 15.55
CA ARG A 133 40.92 -5.74 15.58
C ARG A 133 41.76 -4.65 16.24
N GLY A 134 41.25 -4.11 17.33
CA GLY A 134 41.75 -2.91 18.00
C GLY A 134 40.89 -1.68 17.66
N ARG A 135 41.24 -0.53 18.25
CA ARG A 135 40.47 0.73 18.14
C ARG A 135 40.43 1.31 16.72
N ASP A 136 41.46 1.02 15.93
CA ASP A 136 41.73 1.67 14.65
C ASP A 136 41.63 0.72 13.45
N ARG A 137 41.28 -0.54 13.70
CA ARG A 137 41.17 -1.57 12.67
C ARG A 137 39.86 -2.33 12.86
N ILE A 138 38.90 -2.04 12.00
CA ILE A 138 37.61 -2.69 11.95
C ILE A 138 37.49 -3.44 10.63
N GLU A 139 37.03 -4.67 10.72
CA GLU A 139 36.66 -5.52 9.60
C GLU A 139 35.15 -5.72 9.61
N ILE A 140 34.55 -5.90 8.43
CA ILE A 140 33.13 -6.24 8.30
C ILE A 140 33.04 -7.60 7.63
N GLU A 141 32.34 -8.52 8.29
CA GLU A 141 31.96 -9.81 7.72
C GLU A 141 30.52 -9.75 7.20
N PHE A 142 30.27 -10.50 6.13
CA PHE A 142 28.99 -10.55 5.41
C PHE A 142 28.45 -11.99 5.40
N PRO A 143 27.96 -12.53 6.53
CA PRO A 143 27.62 -13.96 6.65
C PRO A 143 26.48 -14.41 5.73
N PHE A 144 25.67 -13.46 5.28
CA PHE A 144 24.49 -13.69 4.44
C PHE A 144 24.63 -13.04 3.06
N TYR A 145 25.88 -12.83 2.62
CA TYR A 145 26.18 -12.45 1.25
C TYR A 145 25.69 -13.54 0.28
N ASN A 146 25.07 -13.12 -0.82
CA ASN A 146 24.78 -14.00 -1.94
C ASN A 146 25.69 -13.64 -3.13
N PRO A 147 26.63 -14.54 -3.52
CA PRO A 147 27.50 -14.35 -4.68
C PRO A 147 26.77 -14.10 -6.01
N GLU A 148 25.59 -14.70 -6.21
CA GLU A 148 24.79 -14.51 -7.42
C GLU A 148 24.19 -13.09 -7.50
N CYS A 149 23.84 -12.53 -6.34
CA CYS A 149 23.42 -11.13 -6.25
C CYS A 149 24.61 -10.18 -6.46
N GLY A 150 25.78 -10.51 -5.91
CA GLY A 150 27.01 -9.73 -6.05
C GLY A 150 27.05 -8.38 -5.30
N SER A 151 25.89 -7.86 -4.88
CA SER A 151 25.68 -6.47 -4.46
C SER A 151 25.50 -6.30 -2.94
N CYS A 152 24.53 -7.00 -2.34
CA CYS A 152 24.12 -6.78 -0.95
C CYS A 152 25.13 -7.33 0.07
N GLY A 153 25.33 -6.65 1.20
CA GLY A 153 26.06 -7.20 2.35
C GLY A 153 25.29 -8.36 3.00
N ASN A 154 24.00 -8.16 3.23
CA ASN A 154 23.06 -9.14 3.75
C ASN A 154 21.89 -9.26 2.76
N CYS A 155 21.84 -10.36 2.00
CA CYS A 155 20.84 -10.52 0.95
C CYS A 155 19.47 -10.96 1.52
N LYS A 156 18.61 -9.99 1.86
CA LYS A 156 17.26 -10.19 2.41
C LYS A 156 16.42 -11.16 1.56
N ARG A 157 16.43 -11.04 0.24
CA ARG A 157 15.76 -11.98 -0.69
C ARG A 157 16.20 -13.43 -0.47
N THR A 158 17.51 -13.66 -0.30
CA THR A 158 18.05 -15.01 -0.09
C THR A 158 17.61 -15.55 1.27
N ILE A 159 17.58 -14.70 2.29
CA ILE A 159 17.08 -15.08 3.62
C ILE A 159 15.60 -15.49 3.56
N LEU A 160 14.76 -14.69 2.89
CA LEU A 160 13.36 -15.04 2.66
C LEU A 160 13.22 -16.40 1.95
N LYS A 161 14.01 -16.66 0.90
CA LYS A 161 13.98 -17.95 0.18
C LYS A 161 14.36 -19.14 1.06
N ARG A 162 15.21 -18.98 2.07
CA ARG A 162 15.53 -20.05 3.04
C ARG A 162 14.33 -20.46 3.90
N PHE A 163 13.37 -19.55 4.08
CA PHE A 163 12.17 -19.78 4.87
C PHE A 163 10.94 -20.12 4.02
N ARG A 164 10.99 -19.96 2.69
CA ARG A 164 9.85 -20.13 1.80
C ARG A 164 9.14 -21.47 1.95
N ASP A 165 9.88 -22.56 2.12
CA ASP A 165 9.32 -23.91 2.26
C ASP A 165 8.85 -24.23 3.70
N GLN A 166 9.09 -23.33 4.65
CA GLN A 166 8.80 -23.53 6.08
C GLN A 166 7.57 -22.76 6.58
N TYR A 167 7.03 -21.84 5.77
CA TYR A 167 5.92 -20.96 6.13
C TYR A 167 4.98 -20.85 4.94
N ASP A 168 3.68 -20.83 5.23
CA ASP A 168 2.63 -20.70 4.23
C ASP A 168 2.52 -19.27 3.71
N HIS A 169 2.91 -18.30 4.55
CA HIS A 169 2.81 -16.88 4.25
C HIS A 169 3.94 -16.09 4.93
N ILE A 170 4.65 -15.28 4.16
CA ILE A 170 5.77 -14.44 4.60
C ILE A 170 5.44 -12.97 4.37
N ILE A 171 5.33 -12.24 5.47
CA ILE A 171 5.12 -10.80 5.52
C ILE A 171 6.48 -10.11 5.59
N PHE A 172 6.70 -9.11 4.75
CA PHE A 172 7.87 -8.25 4.84
C PHE A 172 7.49 -6.84 5.31
N ILE A 173 8.24 -6.29 6.26
CA ILE A 173 8.07 -4.91 6.75
C ILE A 173 9.39 -4.17 6.56
N GLY A 174 9.39 -3.05 5.83
CA GLY A 174 10.60 -2.29 5.56
C GLY A 174 10.36 -0.86 5.09
N ASN A 175 11.44 -0.17 4.73
CA ASN A 175 11.41 1.22 4.28
C ASN A 175 12.50 1.58 3.24
N GLY A 176 13.55 0.77 3.10
CA GLY A 176 14.80 1.18 2.49
C GLY A 176 15.09 0.63 1.08
N LEU A 177 16.16 1.14 0.47
CA LEU A 177 16.65 0.68 -0.84
C LEU A 177 17.09 -0.80 -0.82
N SER A 178 17.60 -1.29 0.31
CA SER A 178 18.02 -2.69 0.46
C SER A 178 16.85 -3.68 0.47
N ASP A 179 15.62 -3.19 0.60
CA ASP A 179 14.41 -4.00 0.72
C ASP A 179 13.71 -4.28 -0.62
N LYS A 180 14.09 -3.57 -1.68
CA LYS A 180 13.45 -3.66 -3.00
C LYS A 180 13.31 -5.11 -3.48
N CYS A 181 14.38 -5.88 -3.32
CA CYS A 181 14.43 -7.26 -3.80
C CYS A 181 13.59 -8.24 -2.97
N ILE A 182 13.47 -8.03 -1.66
CA ILE A 182 12.67 -8.92 -0.79
C ILE A 182 11.17 -8.61 -0.91
N ALA A 183 10.80 -7.35 -1.14
CA ALA A 183 9.41 -6.94 -1.36
C ALA A 183 8.80 -7.56 -2.64
N GLU A 184 9.60 -7.81 -3.67
CA GLU A 184 9.14 -8.52 -4.88
C GLU A 184 8.82 -10.01 -4.65
N GLU A 185 9.29 -10.57 -3.53
CA GLU A 185 9.21 -12.01 -3.27
C GLU A 185 8.32 -12.35 -2.08
N ALA A 186 8.06 -11.39 -1.18
CA ALA A 186 7.15 -11.55 -0.04
C ALA A 186 5.69 -11.65 -0.49
N ASP A 187 4.87 -12.37 0.28
CA ASP A 187 3.44 -12.53 -0.03
C ASP A 187 2.67 -11.26 0.34
N GLU A 188 3.13 -10.55 1.37
CA GLU A 188 2.60 -9.27 1.81
C GLU A 188 3.74 -8.32 2.18
N VAL A 189 3.57 -7.04 1.83
CA VAL A 189 4.58 -6.00 2.06
C VAL A 189 3.97 -4.83 2.79
N TYR A 190 4.61 -4.43 3.89
CA TYR A 190 4.41 -3.14 4.55
C TYR A 190 5.57 -2.24 4.17
N ALA A 191 5.26 -1.15 3.48
CA ALA A 191 6.26 -0.26 2.91
C ALA A 191 6.00 1.21 3.27
N LYS A 192 7.09 1.90 3.61
CA LYS A 192 7.15 3.36 3.71
C LYS A 192 8.39 3.89 2.98
N ASP A 193 8.56 5.21 2.94
CA ASP A 193 9.72 5.89 2.36
C ASP A 193 10.08 5.38 0.95
N THR A 194 11.36 5.09 0.71
CA THR A 194 11.87 4.66 -0.61
C THR A 194 11.32 3.31 -1.06
N LEU A 195 10.98 2.42 -0.12
CA LEU A 195 10.39 1.12 -0.44
C LEU A 195 8.96 1.28 -0.97
N TYR A 196 8.17 2.21 -0.40
CA TYR A 196 6.83 2.48 -0.89
C TYR A 196 6.87 2.96 -2.35
N SER A 197 7.73 3.93 -2.66
CA SER A 197 7.93 4.41 -4.04
C SER A 197 8.33 3.28 -5.01
N HIS A 198 9.21 2.37 -4.59
CA HIS A 198 9.56 1.19 -5.39
C HIS A 198 8.37 0.25 -5.63
N CYS A 199 7.56 0.01 -4.60
CA CYS A 199 6.36 -0.82 -4.73
C CYS A 199 5.36 -0.20 -5.71
N ILE A 200 5.20 1.12 -5.68
CA ILE A 200 4.37 1.86 -6.65
C ILE A 200 4.93 1.70 -8.07
N GLU A 201 6.22 1.95 -8.29
CA GLU A 201 6.85 1.83 -9.61
C GLU A 201 6.74 0.41 -10.21
N LYS A 202 6.86 -0.62 -9.36
CA LYS A 202 6.81 -2.03 -9.78
C LYS A 202 5.42 -2.65 -9.81
N GLY A 203 4.39 -1.93 -9.36
CA GLY A 203 3.05 -2.50 -9.22
C GLY A 203 2.95 -3.58 -8.14
N ILE A 204 3.78 -3.51 -7.10
CA ILE A 204 3.70 -4.39 -5.93
C ILE A 204 2.59 -3.84 -5.02
N VAL A 205 1.59 -4.67 -4.73
CA VAL A 205 0.53 -4.30 -3.78
C VAL A 205 1.13 -4.32 -2.37
N CYS A 206 1.24 -3.16 -1.75
CA CYS A 206 1.76 -3.01 -0.40
C CYS A 206 0.79 -2.24 0.48
N TRP A 207 0.95 -2.41 1.80
CA TRP A 207 0.35 -1.57 2.82
C TRP A 207 1.23 -0.36 3.07
N ASN A 208 0.64 0.83 2.97
CA ASN A 208 1.28 2.02 3.51
C ASN A 208 1.12 2.06 5.05
N TYR A 209 2.21 2.35 5.76
CA TYR A 209 2.23 2.44 7.22
C TYR A 209 3.15 3.56 7.70
N ASN A 210 2.88 4.12 8.88
CA ASN A 210 3.76 5.11 9.52
C ASN A 210 4.49 4.54 10.75
N SER A 211 3.84 3.62 11.47
CA SER A 211 4.37 3.00 12.70
C SER A 211 3.90 1.55 12.85
N PHE A 212 4.44 0.81 13.81
CA PHE A 212 3.96 -0.53 14.12
C PHE A 212 2.52 -0.58 14.64
N SER A 213 1.94 0.55 15.06
CA SER A 213 0.51 0.63 15.36
C SER A 213 -0.34 0.43 14.11
N ASP A 214 0.07 1.03 12.98
CA ASP A 214 -0.60 0.83 11.69
C ASP A 214 -0.44 -0.62 11.21
N VAL A 215 0.78 -1.16 11.31
CA VAL A 215 1.05 -2.57 10.94
C VAL A 215 0.17 -3.51 11.75
N LYS A 216 0.14 -3.34 13.08
CA LYS A 216 -0.71 -4.12 13.99
C LYS A 216 -2.18 -4.03 13.60
N LYS A 217 -2.69 -2.81 13.37
CA LYS A 217 -4.09 -2.58 13.00
C LYS A 217 -4.44 -3.27 11.68
N ASN A 218 -3.60 -3.13 10.66
CA ASN A 218 -3.86 -3.68 9.33
C ASN A 218 -3.75 -5.20 9.30
N LEU A 219 -2.74 -5.77 9.98
CA LEU A 219 -2.51 -7.21 10.05
C LEU A 219 -3.70 -7.96 10.69
N TYR A 220 -4.41 -7.28 11.60
CA TYR A 220 -5.54 -7.85 12.34
C TYR A 220 -6.87 -7.19 11.99
N LYS A 221 -6.97 -6.53 10.83
CA LYS A 221 -8.20 -5.87 10.41
C LYS A 221 -9.24 -6.90 10.02
N ASP A 222 -10.36 -6.93 10.74
CA ASP A 222 -11.54 -7.70 10.35
C ASP A 222 -12.36 -6.91 9.31
N ILE A 223 -12.35 -7.35 8.05
CA ILE A 223 -13.10 -6.70 6.98
C ILE A 223 -14.45 -7.42 6.83
N ARG A 224 -15.51 -6.78 7.31
CA ARG A 224 -16.88 -7.28 7.21
C ARG A 224 -17.68 -6.64 6.07
N GLY A 225 -17.16 -5.57 5.47
CA GLY A 225 -17.82 -4.96 4.33
C GLY A 225 -16.91 -4.17 3.38
N VAL A 226 -17.39 -4.01 2.15
CA VAL A 226 -16.71 -3.24 1.11
C VAL A 226 -17.68 -2.26 0.48
N ILE A 227 -17.31 -0.98 0.47
CA ILE A 227 -18.00 0.04 -0.32
C ILE A 227 -17.20 0.23 -1.60
N PHE A 228 -17.88 0.23 -2.75
CA PHE A 228 -17.25 0.52 -4.04
C PHE A 228 -17.70 1.88 -4.58
N ASP A 229 -16.81 2.61 -5.23
CA ASP A 229 -17.21 3.52 -6.29
C ASP A 229 -17.77 2.74 -7.50
N LEU A 230 -18.47 3.43 -8.39
CA LEU A 230 -19.05 2.86 -9.59
C LEU A 230 -18.20 3.13 -10.85
N ASP A 231 -17.89 4.39 -11.15
CA ASP A 231 -17.35 4.84 -12.43
C ASP A 231 -15.83 4.79 -12.44
N GLY A 232 -15.25 3.86 -13.19
CA GLY A 232 -13.80 3.63 -13.18
C GLY A 232 -13.39 2.54 -12.21
N THR A 233 -14.30 2.12 -11.32
CA THR A 233 -14.09 1.02 -10.36
C THR A 233 -14.85 -0.25 -10.75
N LEU A 234 -16.20 -0.22 -10.85
CA LEU A 234 -16.99 -1.38 -11.34
C LEU A 234 -17.31 -1.26 -12.84
N ILE A 235 -17.46 -0.04 -13.33
CA ILE A 235 -17.73 0.27 -14.74
C ILE A 235 -16.46 0.77 -15.41
N ASN A 236 -16.12 0.21 -16.56
CA ASN A 236 -15.10 0.74 -17.45
C ASN A 236 -15.64 1.98 -18.21
N SER A 237 -15.71 3.10 -17.48
CA SER A 237 -16.34 4.34 -17.91
C SER A 237 -15.47 5.19 -18.83
N VAL A 238 -14.15 5.00 -18.86
CA VAL A 238 -13.18 5.87 -19.56
C VAL A 238 -13.56 6.13 -21.03
N LYS A 239 -13.90 5.08 -21.79
CA LYS A 239 -14.31 5.22 -23.20
C LYS A 239 -15.66 5.92 -23.35
N SER A 240 -16.59 5.69 -22.42
CA SER A 240 -17.92 6.31 -22.45
C SER A 240 -17.85 7.79 -22.06
N ILE A 241 -17.02 8.14 -21.08
CA ILE A 241 -16.70 9.52 -20.70
C ILE A 241 -16.09 10.24 -21.91
N HIS A 242 -15.08 9.65 -22.56
CA HIS A 242 -14.46 10.23 -23.77
C HIS A 242 -15.46 10.49 -24.90
N LYS A 243 -16.37 9.53 -25.16
CA LYS A 243 -17.47 9.72 -26.13
C LYS A 243 -18.43 10.82 -25.71
N GLY A 244 -18.77 10.92 -24.43
CA GLY A 244 -19.61 11.99 -23.88
C GLY A 244 -18.98 13.37 -24.07
N PHE A 245 -17.68 13.51 -23.77
CA PHE A 245 -16.93 14.75 -24.01
C PHE A 245 -16.97 15.15 -25.48
N ASN A 246 -16.63 14.23 -26.38
CA ASN A 246 -16.63 14.52 -27.81
C ASN A 246 -18.01 14.81 -28.38
N TYR A 247 -19.06 14.25 -27.80
CA TYR A 247 -20.44 14.61 -28.16
C TYR A 247 -20.77 16.05 -27.77
N ALA A 248 -20.48 16.45 -26.52
CA ALA A 248 -20.72 17.81 -26.05
C ALA A 248 -19.91 18.84 -26.88
N LEU A 249 -18.61 18.58 -27.08
CA LEU A 249 -17.73 19.46 -27.87
C LEU A 249 -18.25 19.63 -29.30
N LYS A 250 -18.57 18.53 -29.99
CA LYS A 250 -19.07 18.58 -31.36
C LYS A 250 -20.40 19.32 -31.47
N SER A 251 -21.29 19.12 -30.52
CA SER A 251 -22.61 19.77 -30.48
C SER A 251 -22.52 21.28 -30.28
N LEU A 252 -21.44 21.76 -29.66
CA LEU A 252 -21.14 23.19 -29.48
C LEU A 252 -20.16 23.75 -30.53
N GLY A 253 -19.80 22.96 -31.55
CA GLY A 253 -18.93 23.41 -32.65
C GLY A 253 -17.42 23.32 -32.39
N TYR A 254 -16.99 22.73 -31.27
CA TYR A 254 -15.58 22.49 -30.96
C TYR A 254 -15.03 21.24 -31.66
N GLN A 255 -13.70 21.19 -31.80
CA GLN A 255 -13.02 20.00 -32.30
C GLN A 255 -13.01 18.88 -31.24
N PRO A 256 -13.14 17.61 -31.65
CA PRO A 256 -13.05 16.49 -30.71
C PRO A 256 -11.63 16.38 -30.15
N ILE A 257 -11.53 15.89 -28.92
CA ILE A 257 -10.28 15.62 -28.22
C ILE A 257 -9.90 14.13 -28.34
N LYS A 258 -8.60 13.85 -28.43
CA LYS A 258 -8.05 12.48 -28.35
C LYS A 258 -8.09 11.98 -26.90
N LEU A 259 -8.23 10.67 -26.70
CA LEU A 259 -8.30 10.09 -25.36
C LEU A 259 -7.06 10.42 -24.51
N ASP A 260 -5.86 10.32 -25.08
CA ASP A 260 -4.62 10.60 -24.33
C ASP A 260 -4.53 12.06 -23.87
N ASN A 261 -4.99 13.00 -24.71
CA ASN A 261 -5.08 14.41 -24.34
C ASN A 261 -6.12 14.61 -23.24
N LEU A 262 -7.27 13.94 -23.32
CA LEU A 262 -8.28 14.00 -22.27
C LEU A 262 -7.74 13.45 -20.95
N LYS A 263 -6.99 12.35 -20.97
CA LYS A 263 -6.32 11.78 -19.79
C LYS A 263 -5.34 12.77 -19.17
N ALA A 264 -4.51 13.42 -19.98
CA ALA A 264 -3.56 14.42 -19.49
C ALA A 264 -4.24 15.66 -18.87
N LEU A 265 -5.45 16.00 -19.31
CA LEU A 265 -6.25 17.12 -18.78
C LEU A 265 -7.16 16.74 -17.61
N PHE A 266 -7.31 15.45 -17.32
CA PHE A 266 -8.28 14.99 -16.33
C PHE A 266 -7.78 15.30 -14.90
N GLN A 267 -8.17 16.46 -14.38
CA GLN A 267 -7.84 16.91 -13.02
C GLN A 267 -8.96 16.52 -12.05
N ASN A 268 -9.19 15.21 -11.94
CA ASN A 268 -10.07 14.58 -10.94
C ASN A 268 -11.56 14.94 -11.07
N SER A 269 -11.94 15.75 -12.05
CA SER A 269 -13.31 16.26 -12.18
C SER A 269 -13.69 16.48 -13.63
N ILE A 270 -14.77 15.83 -14.05
CA ILE A 270 -15.40 16.03 -15.37
C ILE A 270 -15.72 17.52 -15.62
N VAL A 271 -16.27 18.23 -14.64
CA VAL A 271 -16.64 19.66 -14.77
C VAL A 271 -15.41 20.53 -15.00
N ASN A 272 -14.42 20.44 -14.11
CA ASN A 272 -13.13 21.13 -14.25
C ASN A 272 -12.42 20.84 -15.58
N THR A 273 -12.46 19.60 -16.08
CA THR A 273 -11.89 19.25 -17.38
C THR A 273 -12.70 19.84 -18.53
N MET A 274 -14.04 19.82 -18.46
CA MET A 274 -14.89 20.45 -19.48
C MET A 274 -14.69 21.97 -19.53
N ASN A 275 -14.57 22.62 -18.38
CA ASN A 275 -14.34 24.06 -18.26
C ASN A 275 -13.02 24.53 -18.91
N GLN A 276 -12.06 23.63 -19.12
CA GLN A 276 -10.83 23.92 -19.85
C GLN A 276 -10.98 23.81 -21.38
N LEU A 277 -12.07 23.21 -21.86
CA LEU A 277 -12.29 22.87 -23.27
C LEU A 277 -13.35 23.74 -23.96
N VAL A 278 -14.20 24.42 -23.19
CA VAL A 278 -15.28 25.26 -23.69
C VAL A 278 -15.24 26.65 -23.07
N MET A 279 -15.93 27.61 -23.68
CA MET A 279 -16.11 28.93 -23.08
C MET A 279 -16.91 28.83 -21.76
N PRO A 280 -16.60 29.65 -20.73
CA PRO A 280 -17.31 29.59 -19.44
C PRO A 280 -18.83 29.74 -19.56
N SER A 281 -19.32 30.53 -20.52
CA SER A 281 -20.75 30.72 -20.80
C SER A 281 -21.45 29.48 -21.35
N GLU A 282 -20.72 28.49 -21.85
CA GLU A 282 -21.26 27.28 -22.48
C GLU A 282 -21.09 26.03 -21.60
N LEU A 283 -20.46 26.17 -20.42
CA LEU A 283 -20.14 25.04 -19.54
C LEU A 283 -21.39 24.25 -19.13
N ASP A 284 -22.47 24.95 -18.75
CA ASP A 284 -23.71 24.29 -18.32
C ASP A 284 -24.34 23.46 -19.45
N ASP A 285 -24.37 24.00 -20.68
CA ASP A 285 -24.85 23.28 -21.86
C ASP A 285 -23.94 22.11 -22.21
N ALA A 286 -22.62 22.30 -22.17
CA ALA A 286 -21.66 21.24 -22.39
C ALA A 286 -21.84 20.09 -21.39
N MET A 287 -22.03 20.41 -20.11
CA MET A 287 -22.25 19.43 -19.04
C MET A 287 -23.59 18.71 -19.18
N ARG A 288 -24.64 19.41 -19.60
CA ARG A 288 -25.94 18.80 -19.91
C ARG A 288 -25.84 17.81 -21.06
N LEU A 289 -25.25 18.22 -22.18
CA LEU A 289 -25.04 17.36 -23.37
C LEU A 289 -24.14 16.16 -23.06
N PHE A 290 -23.06 16.39 -22.29
CA PHE A 290 -22.19 15.33 -21.80
C PHE A 290 -22.99 14.31 -20.99
N LYS A 291 -23.77 14.76 -20.00
CA LYS A 291 -24.53 13.90 -19.08
C LYS A 291 -25.59 13.09 -19.83
N GLU A 292 -26.34 13.73 -20.73
CA GLU A 292 -27.33 13.05 -21.58
C GLU A 292 -26.67 11.92 -22.37
N LYS A 293 -25.56 12.21 -23.08
CA LYS A 293 -24.88 11.20 -23.89
C LYS A 293 -24.23 10.12 -23.04
N TYR A 294 -23.64 10.50 -21.91
CA TYR A 294 -22.98 9.56 -21.02
C TYR A 294 -23.96 8.51 -20.49
N LEU A 295 -25.12 8.96 -19.98
CA LEU A 295 -26.16 8.08 -19.48
C LEU A 295 -26.74 7.15 -20.57
N GLU A 296 -26.95 7.66 -21.78
CA GLU A 296 -27.36 6.85 -22.94
C GLU A 296 -26.39 5.69 -23.18
N LEU A 297 -25.07 5.92 -23.04
CA LEU A 297 -24.05 4.93 -23.34
C LEU A 297 -23.89 3.84 -22.26
N ILE A 298 -24.15 4.16 -20.99
CA ILE A 298 -23.78 3.27 -19.87
C ILE A 298 -24.98 2.64 -19.16
N VAL A 299 -26.17 3.23 -19.23
CA VAL A 299 -27.27 2.80 -18.37
C VAL A 299 -27.91 1.51 -18.87
N ASP A 300 -28.14 1.39 -20.18
CA ASP A 300 -28.83 0.24 -20.76
C ASP A 300 -27.86 -0.89 -21.15
N THR A 301 -26.62 -0.56 -21.48
CA THR A 301 -25.52 -1.51 -21.71
C THR A 301 -24.27 -1.16 -20.89
N PRO A 302 -24.30 -1.39 -19.56
CA PRO A 302 -23.18 -1.04 -18.69
C PRO A 302 -21.88 -1.78 -19.06
N PRO A 303 -20.78 -1.07 -19.33
CA PRO A 303 -19.50 -1.70 -19.63
C PRO A 303 -18.78 -2.12 -18.34
N LEU A 304 -19.25 -3.15 -17.65
CA LEU A 304 -18.55 -3.66 -16.45
C LEU A 304 -17.12 -4.10 -16.76
N PHE A 305 -16.20 -3.92 -15.82
CA PHE A 305 -14.93 -4.65 -15.87
C PHE A 305 -15.17 -6.16 -15.80
N SER A 306 -14.32 -6.92 -16.48
CA SER A 306 -14.52 -8.36 -16.70
C SER A 306 -14.54 -9.19 -15.41
N ASP A 307 -13.82 -8.74 -14.38
CA ASP A 307 -13.68 -9.42 -13.09
C ASP A 307 -14.74 -9.02 -12.05
N VAL A 308 -15.54 -7.97 -12.28
CA VAL A 308 -16.49 -7.43 -11.30
C VAL A 308 -17.50 -8.47 -10.79
N ARG A 309 -18.07 -9.28 -11.69
CA ARG A 309 -19.06 -10.30 -11.30
C ARG A 309 -18.43 -11.35 -10.39
N GLN A 310 -17.21 -11.77 -10.72
CA GLN A 310 -16.47 -12.74 -9.92
C GLN A 310 -16.19 -12.15 -8.53
N VAL A 311 -15.67 -10.92 -8.48
CA VAL A 311 -15.36 -10.24 -7.21
C VAL A 311 -16.59 -10.11 -6.34
N VAL A 312 -17.65 -9.48 -6.84
CA VAL A 312 -18.88 -9.28 -6.07
C VAL A 312 -19.44 -10.59 -5.54
N ASN A 313 -19.44 -11.65 -6.37
CA ASN A 313 -19.90 -12.97 -5.93
C ASN A 313 -19.00 -13.56 -4.84
N SER A 314 -17.67 -13.57 -5.03
CA SER A 314 -16.72 -14.09 -4.05
C SER A 314 -16.81 -13.36 -2.70
N LEU A 315 -16.92 -12.03 -2.70
CA LEU A 315 -17.06 -11.26 -1.46
C LEU A 315 -18.36 -11.60 -0.72
N LYS A 316 -19.46 -11.81 -1.44
CA LYS A 316 -20.74 -12.20 -0.85
C LYS A 316 -20.75 -13.64 -0.36
N ASP A 317 -20.13 -14.55 -1.10
CA ASP A 317 -19.94 -15.95 -0.67
C ASP A 317 -19.09 -16.04 0.60
N SER A 318 -18.16 -15.09 0.78
CA SER A 318 -17.37 -14.90 2.01
C SER A 318 -18.11 -14.18 3.14
N GLY A 319 -19.37 -13.78 2.92
CA GLY A 319 -20.25 -13.21 3.95
C GLY A 319 -20.14 -11.70 4.15
N LEU A 320 -19.43 -10.98 3.29
CA LEU A 320 -19.26 -9.52 3.42
C LEU A 320 -20.54 -8.77 3.02
N ALA A 321 -20.77 -7.61 3.65
CA ALA A 321 -21.75 -6.63 3.17
C ALA A 321 -21.12 -5.74 2.09
N LEU A 322 -21.86 -5.41 1.04
CA LEU A 322 -21.42 -4.60 -0.08
C LEU A 322 -22.26 -3.32 -0.20
N GLY A 323 -21.56 -2.20 -0.38
CA GLY A 323 -22.18 -0.90 -0.65
C GLY A 323 -21.66 -0.27 -1.94
N ILE A 324 -22.43 0.66 -2.50
CA ILE A 324 -21.98 1.60 -3.54
C ILE A 324 -22.03 3.02 -2.99
N ALA A 325 -20.95 3.79 -3.21
CA ALA A 325 -20.88 5.23 -2.96
C ALA A 325 -20.31 5.96 -4.20
N THR A 326 -21.18 6.60 -4.96
CA THR A 326 -20.83 7.20 -6.27
C THR A 326 -21.21 8.67 -6.38
N ASN A 327 -20.50 9.41 -7.25
CA ASN A 327 -20.89 10.76 -7.66
C ASN A 327 -22.04 10.76 -8.70
N MET A 328 -22.47 9.59 -9.17
CA MET A 328 -23.67 9.43 -9.98
C MET A 328 -24.94 9.53 -9.11
N GLU A 329 -26.07 9.91 -9.71
CA GLU A 329 -27.35 9.77 -9.04
C GLU A 329 -27.68 8.28 -8.81
N GLY A 330 -28.11 7.95 -7.60
CA GLY A 330 -28.37 6.59 -7.13
C GLY A 330 -29.43 5.88 -7.96
N ARG A 331 -30.39 6.61 -8.54
CA ARG A 331 -31.37 6.03 -9.47
C ARG A 331 -30.72 5.43 -10.73
N TYR A 332 -29.67 6.06 -11.27
CA TYR A 332 -28.93 5.55 -12.43
C TYR A 332 -28.00 4.42 -12.02
N ALA A 333 -27.31 4.55 -10.87
CA ALA A 333 -26.50 3.48 -10.31
C ALA A 333 -27.32 2.19 -10.13
N LYS A 334 -28.49 2.27 -9.50
CA LYS A 334 -29.42 1.12 -9.35
C LYS A 334 -29.83 0.53 -10.69
N LYS A 335 -30.17 1.36 -11.69
CA LYS A 335 -30.52 0.88 -13.03
C LYS A 335 -29.35 0.14 -13.71
N ILE A 336 -28.13 0.67 -13.61
CA ILE A 336 -26.91 0.01 -14.11
C ILE A 336 -26.70 -1.34 -13.44
N LEU A 337 -26.80 -1.40 -12.11
CA LEU A 337 -26.64 -2.65 -11.35
C LEU A 337 -27.72 -3.69 -11.71
N ARG A 338 -28.97 -3.25 -12.00
CA ARG A 338 -30.07 -4.12 -12.48
C ARG A 338 -29.79 -4.71 -13.85
N GLN A 339 -29.43 -3.87 -14.82
CA GLN A 339 -29.07 -4.33 -16.17
C GLN A 339 -27.86 -5.26 -16.11
N SER A 340 -26.96 -4.98 -15.18
CA SER A 340 -25.83 -5.83 -14.87
C SER A 340 -26.17 -7.06 -14.03
N ARG A 341 -27.41 -7.28 -13.56
CA ARG A 341 -27.80 -8.43 -12.72
C ARG A 341 -26.92 -8.60 -11.47
N ILE A 342 -26.50 -7.49 -10.85
CA ILE A 342 -25.71 -7.49 -9.61
C ILE A 342 -26.30 -6.60 -8.51
N GLU A 343 -27.42 -5.90 -8.76
CA GLU A 343 -28.06 -5.04 -7.73
C GLU A 343 -28.34 -5.81 -6.43
N GLY A 344 -28.82 -7.04 -6.53
CA GLY A 344 -29.19 -7.86 -5.36
C GLY A 344 -28.04 -8.25 -4.43
N TYR A 345 -26.79 -7.96 -4.79
CA TYR A 345 -25.64 -8.18 -3.93
C TYR A 345 -25.34 -7.01 -2.99
N PHE A 346 -25.92 -5.82 -3.21
CA PHE A 346 -25.58 -4.61 -2.47
C PHE A 346 -26.68 -4.24 -1.46
N GLU A 347 -26.30 -4.12 -0.18
CA GLU A 347 -27.18 -3.65 0.89
C GLU A 347 -27.47 -2.15 0.79
N ALA A 348 -26.53 -1.38 0.23
CA ALA A 348 -26.65 0.07 0.07
C ALA A 348 -26.18 0.51 -1.32
N VAL A 349 -26.99 1.35 -1.99
CA VAL A 349 -26.60 2.01 -3.25
C VAL A 349 -26.87 3.50 -3.11
N ILE A 350 -25.81 4.26 -2.84
CA ILE A 350 -25.85 5.68 -2.49
C ILE A 350 -25.24 6.50 -3.61
N GLY A 351 -26.01 7.49 -4.08
CA GLY A 351 -25.58 8.47 -5.07
C GLY A 351 -25.74 9.90 -4.57
N VAL A 352 -25.39 10.87 -5.41
CA VAL A 352 -25.39 12.31 -5.03
C VAL A 352 -26.78 12.87 -4.75
N ASP A 353 -27.82 12.27 -5.30
CA ASP A 353 -29.22 12.63 -5.11
C ASP A 353 -29.74 12.30 -3.69
N ASN A 354 -28.97 11.58 -2.87
CA ASN A 354 -29.31 11.33 -1.46
C ASN A 354 -29.17 12.58 -0.57
N HIS A 355 -28.12 13.39 -0.77
CA HIS A 355 -27.80 14.55 0.10
C HIS A 355 -27.52 15.85 -0.64
N GLY A 356 -27.44 15.82 -1.98
CA GLY A 356 -27.08 16.97 -2.80
C GLY A 356 -25.60 17.38 -2.72
N LYS A 357 -24.74 16.58 -2.07
CA LYS A 357 -23.29 16.81 -1.99
C LYS A 357 -22.52 15.70 -2.69
N SER A 358 -21.54 16.09 -3.49
CA SER A 358 -20.63 15.17 -4.16
C SER A 358 -19.41 14.84 -3.30
N LYS A 359 -18.81 13.67 -3.52
CA LYS A 359 -17.44 13.36 -3.11
C LYS A 359 -16.49 14.50 -3.53
N PRO A 360 -15.54 14.93 -2.68
CA PRO A 360 -14.98 14.20 -1.53
C PRO A 360 -15.72 14.37 -0.19
N ASN A 361 -16.95 14.91 -0.21
CA ASN A 361 -17.79 14.91 0.98
C ASN A 361 -18.08 13.46 1.46
N PRO A 362 -17.93 13.16 2.77
CA PRO A 362 -18.03 11.79 3.29
C PRO A 362 -19.47 11.28 3.48
N ASP A 363 -20.51 12.11 3.29
CA ASP A 363 -21.90 11.77 3.60
C ASP A 363 -22.37 10.50 2.84
N VAL A 364 -21.88 10.29 1.60
CA VAL A 364 -22.19 9.08 0.82
C VAL A 364 -21.61 7.79 1.44
N ILE A 365 -20.47 7.86 2.12
CA ILE A 365 -19.88 6.73 2.83
C ILE A 365 -20.64 6.49 4.14
N PHE A 366 -20.99 7.54 4.89
CA PHE A 366 -21.77 7.39 6.12
C PHE A 366 -23.14 6.76 5.87
N ASP A 367 -23.79 7.11 4.77
CA ASP A 367 -25.02 6.45 4.33
C ASP A 367 -24.83 4.99 3.98
N ALA A 368 -23.77 4.67 3.24
CA ALA A 368 -23.48 3.29 2.88
C ALA A 368 -23.21 2.45 4.14
N LEU A 369 -22.43 2.97 5.10
CA LEU A 369 -22.21 2.33 6.40
C LEU A 369 -23.52 2.08 7.16
N ARG A 370 -24.43 3.07 7.19
CA ARG A 370 -25.76 2.90 7.80
C ARG A 370 -26.60 1.85 7.09
N GLY A 371 -26.61 1.83 5.77
CA GLY A 371 -27.35 0.84 4.98
C GLY A 371 -26.78 -0.58 5.11
N MET A 372 -25.46 -0.70 5.28
CA MET A 372 -24.76 -1.97 5.53
C MET A 372 -24.82 -2.41 7.00
N ASN A 373 -25.20 -1.52 7.92
CA ASN A 373 -25.19 -1.73 9.36
C ASN A 373 -23.82 -2.19 9.89
N LEU A 374 -22.76 -1.51 9.46
CA LEU A 374 -21.37 -1.80 9.86
C LEU A 374 -20.65 -0.54 10.39
N PRO A 375 -19.78 -0.69 11.40
CA PRO A 375 -18.86 0.37 11.79
C PRO A 375 -17.79 0.58 10.72
N ARG A 376 -17.26 1.81 10.63
CA ARG A 376 -16.26 2.20 9.62
C ARG A 376 -14.94 1.41 9.75
N GLU A 377 -14.61 0.95 10.94
CA GLU A 377 -13.36 0.24 11.25
C GLU A 377 -13.26 -1.12 10.54
N GLU A 378 -14.40 -1.72 10.21
CA GLU A 378 -14.54 -3.04 9.57
C GLU A 378 -14.87 -2.94 8.07
N VAL A 379 -14.91 -1.72 7.54
CA VAL A 379 -15.23 -1.46 6.14
C VAL A 379 -14.01 -0.88 5.45
N VAL A 380 -13.87 -1.22 4.17
CA VAL A 380 -12.93 -0.58 3.26
C VAL A 380 -13.69 0.08 2.11
N PHE A 381 -13.18 1.20 1.63
CA PHE A 381 -13.70 1.89 0.46
C PHE A 381 -12.77 1.66 -0.74
N VAL A 382 -13.32 1.24 -1.86
CA VAL A 382 -12.58 0.95 -3.09
C VAL A 382 -12.96 1.95 -4.16
N GLY A 383 -11.97 2.64 -4.73
CA GLY A 383 -12.18 3.65 -5.76
C GLY A 383 -10.96 3.82 -6.66
N ASP A 384 -11.13 4.51 -7.78
CA ASP A 384 -10.08 4.70 -8.80
C ASP A 384 -9.56 6.14 -8.89
N SER A 385 -10.04 7.03 -8.02
CA SER A 385 -9.67 8.44 -8.05
C SER A 385 -9.14 9.00 -6.73
N MET A 386 -8.42 10.11 -6.81
CA MET A 386 -7.99 10.92 -5.65
C MET A 386 -9.18 11.44 -4.85
N ILE A 387 -10.31 11.72 -5.53
CA ILE A 387 -11.57 12.06 -4.87
C ILE A 387 -12.03 10.91 -3.97
N ASP A 388 -11.90 9.66 -4.41
CA ASP A 388 -12.28 8.51 -3.58
C ASP A 388 -11.38 8.38 -2.34
N ILE A 389 -10.07 8.56 -2.55
CA ILE A 389 -9.09 8.55 -1.45
C ILE A 389 -9.42 9.63 -0.41
N GLU A 390 -9.73 10.85 -0.86
CA GLU A 390 -10.13 11.94 0.03
C GLU A 390 -11.46 11.67 0.72
N THR A 391 -12.44 11.10 0.01
CA THR A 391 -13.75 10.74 0.58
C THR A 391 -13.60 9.75 1.73
N GLY A 392 -12.85 8.67 1.52
CA GLY A 392 -12.63 7.66 2.54
C GLY A 392 -11.86 8.21 3.75
N LYS A 393 -10.84 9.04 3.52
CA LYS A 393 -10.14 9.75 4.59
C LYS A 393 -11.07 10.65 5.41
N ASN A 394 -11.91 11.44 4.74
CA ASN A 394 -12.89 12.31 5.40
C ASN A 394 -13.93 11.51 6.20
N ALA A 395 -14.21 10.27 5.81
CA ALA A 395 -15.09 9.37 6.53
C ALA A 395 -14.38 8.56 7.65
N GLY A 396 -13.05 8.53 7.65
CA GLY A 396 -12.25 7.66 8.53
C GLY A 396 -12.33 6.18 8.14
N VAL A 397 -12.57 5.88 6.86
CA VAL A 397 -12.59 4.53 6.28
C VAL A 397 -11.27 4.31 5.51
N ASP A 398 -10.69 3.12 5.67
CA ASP A 398 -9.48 2.74 4.93
C ASP A 398 -9.79 2.62 3.43
N VAL A 399 -8.95 3.23 2.57
CA VAL A 399 -9.15 3.24 1.11
C VAL A 399 -8.20 2.30 0.41
N TYR A 400 -8.75 1.44 -0.44
CA TYR A 400 -8.00 0.65 -1.42
C TYR A 400 -8.21 1.24 -2.80
N ALA A 401 -7.17 1.87 -3.35
CA ALA A 401 -7.25 2.48 -4.67
C ALA A 401 -7.02 1.43 -5.76
N VAL A 402 -7.68 1.58 -6.91
CA VAL A 402 -7.48 0.72 -8.09
C VAL A 402 -7.26 1.59 -9.34
N PRO A 403 -6.12 1.50 -10.04
CA PRO A 403 -5.76 2.41 -11.14
C PRO A 403 -6.44 2.02 -12.47
N THR A 404 -7.77 1.91 -12.45
CA THR A 404 -8.60 1.48 -13.59
C THR A 404 -9.32 2.61 -14.31
N GLY A 405 -9.32 3.82 -13.73
CA GLY A 405 -9.92 5.03 -14.27
C GLY A 405 -8.97 5.90 -15.09
N PHE A 406 -9.09 7.22 -14.88
CA PHE A 406 -8.25 8.23 -15.53
C PHE A 406 -6.91 8.44 -14.82
N GLU A 407 -6.86 8.24 -13.51
CA GLU A 407 -5.68 8.50 -12.70
C GLU A 407 -4.77 7.27 -12.64
N THR A 408 -3.45 7.51 -12.69
CA THR A 408 -2.46 6.43 -12.67
C THR A 408 -2.14 6.02 -11.25
N ARG A 409 -1.49 4.85 -11.10
CA ARG A 409 -0.97 4.37 -9.82
C ARG A 409 -0.08 5.41 -9.13
N GLU A 410 0.75 6.11 -9.89
CA GLU A 410 1.63 7.17 -9.39
C GLU A 410 0.82 8.35 -8.85
N THR A 411 -0.18 8.83 -9.60
CA THR A 411 -1.06 9.92 -9.15
C THR A 411 -1.81 9.53 -7.88
N LEU A 412 -2.41 8.34 -7.84
CA LEU A 412 -3.13 7.83 -6.66
C LEU A 412 -2.22 7.70 -5.44
N SER A 413 -0.95 7.37 -5.64
CA SER A 413 0.01 7.23 -4.54
C SER A 413 0.30 8.53 -3.78
N LEU A 414 0.09 9.70 -4.41
CA LEU A 414 0.34 11.01 -3.79
C LEU A 414 -0.54 11.25 -2.55
N ASN A 415 -1.75 10.69 -2.52
CA ASN A 415 -2.63 10.75 -1.36
C ASN A 415 -2.47 9.53 -0.43
N MET A 416 -1.46 8.68 -0.59
CA MET A 416 -1.12 7.62 0.36
C MET A 416 -2.34 6.78 0.80
N PRO A 417 -3.11 6.17 -0.13
CA PRO A 417 -4.16 5.24 0.23
C PRO A 417 -3.56 4.05 0.99
N LYS A 418 -4.38 3.30 1.73
CA LYS A 418 -3.87 2.17 2.51
C LYS A 418 -3.25 1.10 1.63
N ARG A 419 -3.82 0.88 0.44
CA ARG A 419 -3.29 -0.01 -0.60
C ARG A 419 -3.61 0.55 -1.99
N ILE A 420 -2.77 0.21 -2.96
CA ILE A 420 -3.08 0.39 -4.40
C ILE A 420 -3.02 -0.97 -5.08
N LEU A 421 -4.19 -1.46 -5.46
CA LEU A 421 -4.42 -2.75 -6.11
C LEU A 421 -3.95 -2.72 -7.55
N ASN A 422 -3.60 -3.86 -8.13
CA ASN A 422 -3.36 -3.95 -9.57
C ASN A 422 -4.68 -4.09 -10.33
N ARG A 423 -5.60 -4.89 -9.79
CA ARG A 423 -6.93 -5.16 -10.35
C ARG A 423 -7.93 -5.37 -9.24
N LEU A 424 -9.22 -5.25 -9.55
CA LEU A 424 -10.28 -5.42 -8.56
C LEU A 424 -10.28 -6.82 -7.94
N LYS A 425 -9.94 -7.86 -8.71
CA LYS A 425 -9.82 -9.22 -8.19
C LYS A 425 -8.80 -9.43 -7.08
N ASP A 426 -7.83 -8.53 -6.93
CA ASP A 426 -6.86 -8.60 -5.84
C ASP A 426 -7.57 -8.42 -4.48
N LEU A 427 -8.79 -7.86 -4.43
CA LEU A 427 -9.61 -7.82 -3.20
C LEU A 427 -9.90 -9.21 -2.64
N ILE A 428 -10.13 -10.20 -3.51
CA ILE A 428 -10.57 -11.53 -3.09
C ILE A 428 -9.51 -12.13 -2.16
N GLU A 429 -8.25 -12.11 -2.60
CA GLU A 429 -7.12 -12.59 -1.82
C GLU A 429 -6.96 -11.82 -0.50
N ILE A 430 -7.22 -10.51 -0.52
CA ILE A 430 -7.07 -9.64 0.67
C ILE A 430 -8.13 -9.93 1.74
N VAL A 431 -9.37 -10.20 1.35
CA VAL A 431 -10.48 -10.41 2.32
C VAL A 431 -10.68 -11.86 2.70
N GLU A 432 -10.31 -12.81 1.83
CA GLU A 432 -10.40 -14.25 2.13
C GLU A 432 -9.31 -14.69 3.11
N ASP A 433 -8.31 -13.84 3.34
CA ASP A 433 -7.22 -14.02 4.28
C ASP A 433 -7.70 -13.86 5.74
N ASN A 434 -8.60 -14.75 6.16
CA ASN A 434 -9.10 -14.92 7.53
C ASN A 434 -8.00 -15.52 8.45
N ARG A 435 -6.84 -14.87 8.51
CA ARG A 435 -5.64 -15.36 9.22
C ARG A 435 -5.79 -15.34 10.74
N PHE A 436 -6.56 -14.38 11.25
CA PHE A 436 -6.77 -14.21 12.68
C PHE A 436 -8.26 -14.07 12.99
N PRO A 437 -9.03 -15.17 13.02
CA PRO A 437 -10.36 -15.11 13.61
C PRO A 437 -10.22 -14.64 15.06
N ASP A 438 -11.06 -13.68 15.47
CA ASP A 438 -11.20 -13.33 16.89
C ASP A 438 -11.56 -14.60 17.68
N GLU A 439 -10.83 -14.85 18.78
CA GLU A 439 -11.03 -16.01 19.67
C GLU A 439 -12.43 -16.07 20.30
#